data_AF-G0RPM8-F1
#
_entry.id   AF-G0RPM8-F1
#
_cell.length_a   1.000
_cell.length_b   1.000
_cell.length_c   1.000
_cell.angle_alpha   90.00
_cell.angle_beta   90.00
_cell.angle_gamma   90.00
#
_symmetry.space_group_name_H-M   'P 1'
#
loop_
_entity.id
_entity.type
_entity.pdbx_description
1 polymer ?
#
loop_
_entity_poly.entity_id
_entity_poly.type
_entity_poly.pdbx_seq_one_letter_code
_entity_poly.pdbx_strand_id
1 'polypeptide(L)'
;GNDSASSHCCDAKQHLPGSDKAGYRCCPLDQFARGVVCSSLGKILADGECVCPFDMIEDANGLCQDNTPEPSCKSGLYEGKCYLFKVSDGLFGPGMGGQYDVVDESRKFGKFRFCKTEACSGRSSINPRDEFRIYDVHGDGLTAQSSGLWMTWAPQSPMETTATWRKASRLAITRWADGKYCLSQVFDAFANQQCFPMWVVEVPCDIRAPENNCLWSESCSC
;
A
#
# COMPACT_ATOMS: atom_id res chain seq x y z
N GLY A 1 -42.92 -25.61 -12.38
CA GLY A 1 -42.82 -25.41 -10.92
C GLY A 1 -42.13 -24.09 -10.68
N ASN A 2 -42.86 -23.14 -10.12
CA ASN A 2 -42.39 -21.97 -9.35
C ASN A 2 -41.27 -22.35 -8.37
N ASP A 3 -40.40 -21.50 -7.84
CA ASP A 3 -40.20 -20.05 -7.83
C ASP A 3 -38.79 -19.84 -7.26
N SER A 4 -38.01 -18.87 -7.76
CA SER A 4 -37.19 -17.95 -6.94
C SER A 4 -36.34 -17.04 -7.85
N ALA A 5 -37.00 -16.17 -8.61
CA ALA A 5 -36.37 -14.90 -8.92
C ALA A 5 -36.41 -14.10 -7.61
N SER A 6 -35.26 -13.92 -6.94
CA SER A 6 -35.17 -13.02 -5.79
C SER A 6 -35.35 -11.59 -6.30
N SER A 7 -36.60 -11.14 -6.36
CA SER A 7 -36.94 -9.75 -6.60
C SER A 7 -36.32 -8.91 -5.48
N HIS A 8 -35.31 -8.12 -5.81
CA HIS A 8 -34.71 -7.12 -4.92
C HIS A 8 -35.75 -6.01 -4.65
N CYS A 9 -36.70 -6.27 -3.75
CA CYS A 9 -37.73 -5.30 -3.38
C CYS A 9 -37.19 -4.39 -2.27
N CYS A 10 -37.19 -3.08 -2.53
CA CYS A 10 -36.94 -2.09 -1.50
C CYS A 10 -38.15 -1.86 -0.61
N ASP A 11 -37.91 -1.38 0.60
CA ASP A 11 -38.98 -0.98 1.51
C ASP A 11 -39.76 0.23 0.95
N ALA A 12 -40.99 0.46 1.42
CA ALA A 12 -41.87 1.52 0.93
C ALA A 12 -41.31 2.97 1.05
N LYS A 13 -40.21 3.16 1.79
CA LYS A 13 -39.52 4.46 1.95
C LYS A 13 -38.19 4.53 1.18
N GLN A 14 -37.91 3.54 0.36
CA GLN A 14 -36.67 3.36 -0.36
C GLN A 14 -36.96 3.26 -1.86
N HIS A 15 -36.01 3.74 -2.66
CA HIS A 15 -36.01 3.63 -4.11
C HIS A 15 -34.86 2.70 -4.53
N LEU A 16 -35.01 1.97 -5.64
CA LEU A 16 -33.97 1.10 -6.20
C LEU A 16 -33.35 1.77 -7.44
N PRO A 17 -32.54 2.84 -7.30
CA PRO A 17 -31.79 3.35 -8.44
C PRO A 17 -30.66 2.37 -8.76
N GLY A 18 -30.29 2.25 -10.04
CA GLY A 18 -29.16 1.40 -10.40
C GLY A 18 -28.93 1.22 -11.88
N SER A 19 -27.82 0.57 -12.19
CA SER A 19 -27.52 0.03 -13.52
C SER A 19 -26.45 -1.03 -13.35
N ASP A 20 -26.15 -1.80 -14.40
CA ASP A 20 -25.04 -2.76 -14.38
C ASP A 20 -23.68 -2.13 -13.98
N LYS A 21 -23.53 -0.80 -14.13
CA LYS A 21 -22.32 -0.06 -13.77
C LYS A 21 -22.35 0.53 -12.35
N ALA A 22 -23.54 0.77 -11.79
CA ALA A 22 -23.72 1.33 -10.45
C ALA A 22 -24.02 0.26 -9.39
N GLY A 23 -24.48 -0.91 -9.82
CA GLY A 23 -25.19 -1.85 -8.97
C GLY A 23 -26.63 -1.41 -8.70
N TYR A 24 -27.44 -2.35 -8.21
CA TYR A 24 -28.80 -2.09 -7.73
C TYR A 24 -28.79 -2.04 -6.20
N ARG A 25 -29.21 -0.93 -5.60
CA ARG A 25 -29.26 -0.80 -4.14
C ARG A 25 -30.43 0.06 -3.68
N CYS A 26 -31.10 -0.38 -2.61
CA CYS A 26 -32.18 0.38 -1.99
C CYS A 26 -31.62 1.60 -1.26
N CYS A 27 -31.97 2.79 -1.72
CA CYS A 27 -31.56 4.06 -1.15
C CYS A 27 -32.76 4.80 -0.55
N PRO A 28 -32.60 5.47 0.61
CA PRO A 28 -33.61 6.36 1.17
C PRO A 28 -34.03 7.48 0.18
N LEU A 29 -35.33 7.79 0.14
CA LEU A 29 -35.90 8.79 -0.79
C LEU A 29 -35.38 10.23 -0.62
N ASP A 30 -34.70 10.54 0.47
CA ASP A 30 -34.12 11.85 0.78
C ASP A 30 -32.72 12.07 0.20
N GLN A 31 -32.10 11.05 -0.40
CA GLN A 31 -30.73 11.13 -0.95
C GLN A 31 -30.66 11.57 -2.42
N PHE A 32 -31.79 11.90 -3.05
CA PHE A 32 -31.85 12.12 -4.50
C PHE A 32 -31.73 13.60 -4.89
N ALA A 33 -30.62 13.96 -5.53
CA ALA A 33 -30.45 15.25 -6.21
C ALA A 33 -30.93 15.14 -7.67
N ARG A 34 -32.05 15.79 -8.01
CA ARG A 34 -32.58 15.83 -9.38
C ARG A 34 -31.87 16.90 -10.22
N GLY A 35 -31.28 16.48 -11.33
CA GLY A 35 -31.04 17.36 -12.48
C GLY A 35 -29.77 18.22 -12.47
N VAL A 36 -28.60 17.62 -12.24
CA VAL A 36 -27.30 18.28 -12.50
C VAL A 36 -26.28 17.26 -13.01
N VAL A 37 -25.32 17.71 -13.80
CA VAL A 37 -24.10 17.00 -14.21
C VAL A 37 -23.49 16.25 -13.00
N CYS A 38 -23.63 14.93 -12.94
CA CYS A 38 -23.26 14.10 -11.78
C CYS A 38 -21.74 14.04 -11.48
N SER A 39 -20.90 14.50 -12.41
CA SER A 39 -19.45 14.30 -12.39
C SER A 39 -18.69 15.12 -11.34
N SER A 40 -19.27 16.18 -10.75
CA SER A 40 -18.54 17.01 -9.76
C SER A 40 -18.38 16.37 -8.38
N LEU A 41 -19.11 15.29 -8.07
CA LEU A 41 -19.11 14.64 -6.75
C LEU A 41 -18.76 13.14 -6.80
N GLY A 42 -18.18 12.67 -7.91
CA GLY A 42 -17.85 11.25 -8.10
C GLY A 42 -19.07 10.35 -8.33
N LYS A 43 -20.24 10.93 -8.63
CA LYS A 43 -21.49 10.21 -8.92
C LYS A 43 -21.61 9.88 -10.40
N ILE A 44 -22.37 8.84 -10.69
CA ILE A 44 -22.73 8.42 -12.05
C ILE A 44 -24.25 8.55 -12.25
N LEU A 45 -24.66 8.87 -13.47
CA LEU A 45 -26.07 8.93 -13.83
C LEU A 45 -26.59 7.51 -14.06
N ALA A 46 -27.54 7.07 -13.25
CA ALA A 46 -28.25 5.80 -13.40
C ALA A 46 -29.76 6.07 -13.30
N ASP A 47 -30.53 5.61 -14.29
CA ASP A 47 -31.99 5.79 -14.34
C ASP A 47 -32.49 7.24 -14.17
N GLY A 48 -31.70 8.21 -14.64
CA GLY A 48 -32.04 9.64 -14.54
C GLY A 48 -31.69 10.28 -13.18
N GLU A 49 -31.03 9.54 -12.30
CA GLU A 49 -30.62 9.98 -10.97
C GLU A 49 -29.10 9.88 -10.79
N CYS A 50 -28.50 10.80 -10.01
CA CYS A 50 -27.08 10.73 -9.69
C CYS A 50 -26.88 9.81 -8.48
N VAL A 51 -26.22 8.68 -8.69
CA VAL A 51 -25.91 7.70 -7.65
C VAL A 51 -24.42 7.51 -7.47
N CYS A 52 -24.01 7.07 -6.29
CA CYS A 52 -22.63 6.64 -6.08
C CYS A 52 -22.32 5.37 -6.88
N PRO A 53 -21.08 5.22 -7.37
CA PRO A 53 -20.61 3.97 -7.97
C PRO A 53 -20.76 2.78 -7.02
N PHE A 54 -20.66 1.58 -7.58
CA PHE A 54 -20.72 0.33 -6.83
C PHE A 54 -19.77 0.35 -5.61
N ASP A 55 -20.25 -0.17 -4.47
CA ASP A 55 -19.58 -0.20 -3.15
C ASP A 55 -19.28 1.15 -2.46
N MET A 56 -19.78 2.27 -3.00
CA MET A 56 -19.65 3.57 -2.37
C MET A 56 -20.95 4.04 -1.70
N ILE A 57 -20.83 4.84 -0.63
CA ILE A 57 -21.93 5.50 0.07
C ILE A 57 -21.71 7.00 0.04
N GLU A 58 -22.80 7.71 -0.21
CA GLU A 58 -22.84 9.16 -0.12
C GLU A 58 -22.71 9.61 1.35
N ASP A 59 -21.70 10.44 1.63
CA ASP A 59 -21.51 11.06 2.93
C ASP A 59 -22.48 12.24 3.15
N ALA A 60 -22.45 12.85 4.34
CA ALA A 60 -23.31 13.98 4.68
C ALA A 60 -23.10 15.24 3.79
N ASN A 61 -21.99 15.30 3.04
CA ASN A 61 -21.66 16.40 2.12
C ASN A 61 -22.00 16.05 0.66
N GLY A 62 -22.55 14.87 0.40
CA GLY A 62 -22.91 14.41 -0.92
C GLY A 62 -21.77 13.77 -1.73
N LEU A 63 -20.63 13.46 -1.09
CA LEU A 63 -19.49 12.78 -1.73
C LEU A 63 -19.58 11.26 -1.57
N CYS A 64 -19.23 10.54 -2.64
CA CYS A 64 -19.15 9.09 -2.60
C CYS A 64 -17.88 8.62 -1.90
N GLN A 65 -18.05 7.94 -0.77
CA GLN A 65 -16.98 7.32 0.01
C GLN A 65 -17.06 5.81 -0.09
N ASP A 66 -15.91 5.14 -0.11
CA ASP A 66 -15.85 3.68 0.00
C ASP A 66 -16.39 3.26 1.39
N ASN A 67 -17.48 2.50 1.42
CA ASN A 67 -18.08 2.02 2.66
C ASN A 67 -17.73 0.55 2.94
N THR A 68 -16.73 -0.02 2.27
CA THR A 68 -16.15 -1.25 2.79
C THR A 68 -15.54 -0.95 4.16
N PRO A 69 -16.01 -1.59 5.25
CA PRO A 69 -15.36 -1.47 6.55
C PRO A 69 -13.89 -1.82 6.35
N GLU A 70 -12.97 -0.97 6.82
CA GLU A 70 -11.56 -1.30 6.70
C GLU A 70 -11.35 -2.69 7.29
N PRO A 71 -10.84 -3.66 6.50
CA PRO A 71 -10.62 -4.99 7.02
C PRO A 71 -9.67 -4.85 8.21
N SER A 72 -9.97 -5.53 9.33
CA SER A 72 -9.16 -5.48 10.56
C SER A 72 -7.76 -6.09 10.40
N CYS A 73 -7.38 -6.45 9.18
CA CYS A 73 -6.14 -7.09 8.80
C CYS A 73 -5.02 -6.05 8.72
N LYS A 74 -3.99 -6.23 9.55
CA LYS A 74 -2.76 -5.44 9.48
C LYS A 74 -1.70 -6.22 8.72
N SER A 75 -0.88 -5.53 7.93
CA SER A 75 0.28 -6.15 7.29
C SER A 75 1.27 -6.72 8.31
N GLY A 76 1.36 -6.10 9.49
CA GLY A 76 2.42 -6.34 10.48
C GLY A 76 3.62 -5.40 10.32
N LEU A 77 3.57 -4.48 9.35
CA LEU A 77 4.60 -3.48 9.11
C LEU A 77 4.19 -2.12 9.69
N TYR A 78 5.18 -1.40 10.18
CA TYR A 78 5.04 -0.11 10.84
C TYR A 78 6.04 0.91 10.31
N GLU A 79 5.59 2.15 10.26
CA GLU A 79 6.43 3.32 10.01
C GLU A 79 7.52 3.45 11.10
N GLY A 80 8.69 3.97 10.71
CA GLY A 80 9.78 4.27 11.64
C GLY A 80 10.62 3.05 12.06
N LYS A 81 10.11 1.84 11.89
CA LYS A 81 10.83 0.57 12.11
C LYS A 81 11.79 0.28 10.96
N CYS A 82 12.84 -0.48 11.26
CA CYS A 82 13.84 -0.87 10.28
C CYS A 82 13.66 -2.33 9.88
N TYR A 83 13.95 -2.61 8.62
CA TYR A 83 13.73 -3.90 8.00
C TYR A 83 14.90 -4.28 7.11
N LEU A 84 15.13 -5.59 7.00
CA LEU A 84 15.91 -6.17 5.93
C LEU A 84 14.95 -6.73 4.88
N PHE A 85 15.31 -6.61 3.60
CA PHE A 85 14.61 -7.34 2.56
C PHE A 85 15.42 -8.55 2.17
N LYS A 86 14.76 -9.70 2.21
CA LYS A 86 15.29 -10.95 1.66
C LYS A 86 14.57 -11.20 0.34
N VAL A 87 15.35 -11.45 -0.71
CA VAL A 87 14.83 -11.69 -2.07
C VAL A 87 15.50 -12.97 -2.55
N SER A 88 14.70 -13.97 -2.89
CA SER A 88 15.18 -15.33 -3.16
C SER A 88 16.06 -15.84 -2.00
N ASP A 89 17.28 -16.30 -2.28
CA ASP A 89 18.21 -16.87 -1.30
C ASP A 89 19.22 -15.84 -0.73
N GLY A 90 19.06 -14.55 -1.04
CA GLY A 90 19.97 -13.49 -0.61
C GLY A 90 19.29 -12.30 0.04
N LEU A 91 20.10 -11.35 0.52
CA LEU A 91 19.63 -10.09 1.06
C LEU A 91 19.63 -9.01 -0.04
N PHE A 92 18.77 -8.01 0.09
CA PHE A 92 18.75 -6.88 -0.82
C PHE A 92 19.68 -5.78 -0.31
N GLY A 93 20.51 -5.22 -1.17
CA GLY A 93 21.45 -4.19 -0.78
C GLY A 93 22.17 -3.52 -1.94
N PRO A 94 23.00 -2.50 -1.64
CA PRO A 94 23.77 -1.80 -2.66
C PRO A 94 24.82 -2.73 -3.29
N GLY A 95 24.67 -2.95 -4.59
CA GLY A 95 25.64 -3.63 -5.44
C GLY A 95 26.81 -2.73 -5.84
N MET A 96 27.72 -3.29 -6.65
CA MET A 96 28.85 -2.54 -7.19
C MET A 96 28.35 -1.50 -8.20
N GLY A 97 28.47 -0.22 -7.85
CA GLY A 97 27.97 0.90 -8.67
C GLY A 97 26.77 1.64 -8.08
N GLY A 98 26.30 1.27 -6.88
CA GLY A 98 25.26 2.00 -6.14
C GLY A 98 23.82 1.64 -6.52
N GLN A 99 23.64 0.75 -7.49
CA GLN A 99 22.34 0.12 -7.78
C GLN A 99 22.06 -0.98 -6.77
N TYR A 100 20.80 -1.18 -6.42
CA TYR A 100 20.40 -2.22 -5.48
C TYR A 100 20.06 -3.52 -6.19
N ASP A 101 20.58 -4.61 -5.64
CA ASP A 101 20.38 -5.97 -6.16
C ASP A 101 20.41 -6.98 -5.01
N VAL A 102 20.21 -8.25 -5.35
CA VAL A 102 20.46 -9.38 -4.46
C VAL A 102 21.96 -9.49 -4.22
N VAL A 103 22.35 -9.41 -2.96
CA VAL A 103 23.72 -9.54 -2.48
C VAL A 103 23.84 -10.78 -1.60
N ASP A 104 25.01 -11.42 -1.64
CA ASP A 104 25.34 -12.47 -0.69
C ASP A 104 25.48 -11.90 0.73
N GLU A 105 25.36 -12.75 1.76
CA GLU A 105 25.47 -12.32 3.17
C GLU A 105 26.86 -11.78 3.54
N SER A 106 27.89 -12.07 2.73
CA SER A 106 29.24 -11.52 2.92
C SER A 106 29.37 -10.08 2.38
N ARG A 107 28.39 -9.63 1.58
CA ARG A 107 28.27 -8.28 1.03
C ARG A 107 27.28 -7.44 1.84
N LYS A 108 27.38 -6.12 1.70
CA LYS A 108 26.55 -5.19 2.47
C LYS A 108 25.10 -5.26 2.00
N PHE A 109 24.22 -5.62 2.91
CA PHE A 109 22.78 -5.50 2.74
C PHE A 109 22.30 -4.13 3.20
N GLY A 110 21.20 -3.65 2.62
CA GLY A 110 20.57 -2.41 3.05
C GLY A 110 19.74 -2.59 4.32
N LYS A 111 19.54 -1.51 5.08
CA LYS A 111 18.61 -1.49 6.21
C LYS A 111 17.58 -0.39 6.01
N PHE A 112 16.36 -0.82 5.78
CA PHE A 112 15.33 0.00 5.20
C PHE A 112 14.31 0.42 6.25
N ARG A 113 13.99 1.71 6.30
CA ARG A 113 12.92 2.25 7.12
C ARG A 113 11.75 2.66 6.23
N PHE A 114 10.54 2.29 6.64
CA PHE A 114 9.31 2.72 5.97
C PHE A 114 8.83 4.04 6.54
N CYS A 115 8.55 4.99 5.66
CA CYS A 115 8.25 6.37 6.02
C CYS A 115 7.03 6.85 5.22
N LYS A 116 5.95 7.24 5.89
CA LYS A 116 4.81 7.93 5.25
C LYS A 116 5.08 9.42 5.10
N THR A 117 5.95 9.95 5.95
CA THR A 117 6.40 11.35 5.94
C THR A 117 7.92 11.47 5.90
N GLU A 118 8.44 12.61 5.44
CA GLU A 118 9.88 12.87 5.36
C GLU A 118 10.57 12.80 6.74
N ALA A 119 9.87 13.23 7.80
CA ALA A 119 10.39 13.13 9.17
C ALA A 119 10.48 11.68 9.66
N CYS A 120 9.69 10.77 9.08
CA CYS A 120 9.68 9.34 9.39
C CYS A 120 9.59 9.02 10.90
N SER A 121 8.82 9.84 11.63
CA SER A 121 8.68 9.77 13.09
C SER A 121 7.43 9.02 13.55
N GLY A 122 6.60 8.58 12.60
CA GLY A 122 5.36 7.88 12.89
C GLY A 122 5.58 6.45 13.40
N ARG A 123 4.55 5.91 14.05
CA ARG A 123 4.43 4.50 14.45
C ARG A 123 3.16 3.88 13.87
N SER A 124 2.68 4.46 12.77
CA SER A 124 1.47 4.02 12.09
C SER A 124 1.72 2.69 11.38
N SER A 125 0.69 1.85 11.24
CA SER A 125 0.79 0.64 10.40
C SER A 125 0.94 1.02 8.93
N ILE A 126 1.63 0.20 8.15
CA ILE A 126 1.80 0.32 6.70
C ILE A 126 0.97 -0.78 6.04
N ASN A 127 -0.19 -0.44 5.50
CA ASN A 127 -1.15 -1.36 4.88
C ASN A 127 -1.22 -1.16 3.36
N PRO A 128 -1.90 -2.05 2.60
CA PRO A 128 -1.92 -1.99 1.13
C PRO A 128 -2.39 -0.68 0.50
N ARG A 129 -3.29 0.06 1.18
CA ARG A 129 -3.78 1.37 0.72
C ARG A 129 -2.88 2.55 1.13
N ASP A 130 -1.90 2.29 2.00
CA ASP A 130 -0.97 3.31 2.42
C ASP A 130 0.11 3.55 1.37
N GLU A 131 0.37 4.82 1.10
CA GLU A 131 1.58 5.24 0.42
C GLU A 131 2.72 5.43 1.43
N PHE A 132 3.89 4.90 1.11
CA PHE A 132 5.12 5.16 1.84
C PHE A 132 6.31 5.30 0.89
N ARG A 133 7.45 5.70 1.45
CA ARG A 133 8.77 5.72 0.82
C ARG A 133 9.72 4.91 1.69
N ILE A 134 10.79 4.42 1.07
CA ILE A 134 11.83 3.65 1.75
C ILE A 134 13.05 4.54 1.94
N TYR A 135 13.54 4.59 3.16
CA TYR A 135 14.79 5.24 3.55
C TYR A 135 15.84 4.18 3.86
N ASP A 136 16.96 4.14 3.14
CA ASP A 136 18.09 3.32 3.56
C ASP A 136 18.91 4.07 4.62
N VAL A 137 18.94 3.49 5.81
CA VAL A 137 19.60 4.05 6.98
C VAL A 137 21.12 3.94 6.86
N HIS A 138 21.64 2.88 6.23
CA HIS A 138 23.06 2.54 6.31
C HIS A 138 23.84 2.70 5.01
N GLY A 139 23.20 2.61 3.85
CA GLY A 139 23.90 2.70 2.58
C GLY A 139 24.85 1.52 2.37
N ASP A 140 25.98 1.81 1.74
CA ASP A 140 27.04 0.82 1.48
C ASP A 140 27.94 0.51 2.69
N GLY A 141 27.70 1.16 3.83
CA GLY A 141 28.47 1.01 5.06
C GLY A 141 29.96 1.40 4.99
N LEU A 142 30.44 2.00 3.89
CA LEU A 142 31.83 2.46 3.73
C LEU A 142 31.94 3.96 3.84
N THR A 143 30.96 4.66 3.31
CA THR A 143 31.00 6.12 3.21
C THR A 143 29.76 6.71 3.84
N ALA A 144 29.93 7.80 4.59
CA ALA A 144 28.78 8.55 5.12
C ALA A 144 27.90 9.13 3.99
N GLN A 145 28.42 9.21 2.76
CA GLN A 145 27.75 9.76 1.58
C GLN A 145 26.70 8.81 1.00
N SER A 146 26.84 7.50 1.22
CA SER A 146 25.88 6.48 0.76
C SER A 146 24.77 6.22 1.78
N SER A 147 24.97 6.62 3.04
CA SER A 147 24.01 6.42 4.11
C SER A 147 22.91 7.49 4.12
N GLY A 148 21.73 7.12 4.58
CA GLY A 148 20.64 8.07 4.81
C GLY A 148 20.02 8.62 3.54
N LEU A 149 19.82 7.75 2.55
CA LEU A 149 19.26 8.10 1.25
C LEU A 149 17.89 7.46 1.04
N TRP A 150 17.07 8.08 0.21
CA TRP A 150 15.75 7.61 -0.16
C TRP A 150 15.80 6.72 -1.39
N MET A 151 15.06 5.62 -1.40
CA MET A 151 15.01 4.75 -2.57
C MET A 151 14.23 5.37 -3.73
N THR A 152 14.76 5.17 -4.94
CA THR A 152 14.10 5.44 -6.20
C THR A 152 13.96 4.15 -6.98
N TRP A 153 12.79 3.96 -7.57
CA TRP A 153 12.46 2.83 -8.41
C TRP A 153 11.65 3.33 -9.58
N ALA A 154 12.13 3.06 -10.79
CA ALA A 154 11.42 3.32 -12.04
C ALA A 154 11.09 1.99 -12.73
N PRO A 155 10.00 1.91 -13.50
CA PRO A 155 9.68 0.71 -14.27
C PRO A 155 10.87 0.29 -15.13
N GLN A 156 11.23 -0.99 -15.07
CA GLN A 156 12.32 -1.60 -15.85
C GLN A 156 13.74 -1.04 -15.58
N SER A 157 13.91 -0.23 -14.54
CA SER A 157 15.23 0.23 -14.08
C SER A 157 15.58 -0.43 -12.74
N PRO A 158 16.88 -0.68 -12.47
CA PRO A 158 17.34 -1.04 -11.14
C PRO A 158 16.87 -0.02 -10.09
N MET A 159 16.71 -0.49 -8.85
CA MET A 159 16.46 0.42 -7.74
C MET A 159 17.74 1.18 -7.41
N GLU A 160 17.61 2.48 -7.17
CA GLU A 160 18.70 3.42 -6.87
C GLU A 160 18.33 4.25 -5.64
N THR A 161 19.13 5.28 -5.34
CA THR A 161 18.90 6.18 -4.21
C THR A 161 19.02 7.64 -4.56
N THR A 162 18.34 8.49 -3.79
CA THR A 162 18.36 9.94 -3.89
C THR A 162 18.42 10.58 -2.51
N ALA A 163 19.08 11.73 -2.38
CA ALA A 163 19.08 12.50 -1.13
C ALA A 163 17.74 13.24 -0.91
N THR A 164 16.82 13.27 -1.88
CA THR A 164 15.62 14.11 -1.86
C THR A 164 14.34 13.29 -1.69
N TRP A 165 13.63 13.46 -0.57
CA TRP A 165 12.35 12.78 -0.28
C TRP A 165 11.34 12.88 -1.44
N ARG A 166 11.18 14.08 -2.03
CA ARG A 166 10.22 14.32 -3.12
C ARG A 166 10.54 13.56 -4.40
N LYS A 167 11.79 13.13 -4.60
CA LYS A 167 12.22 12.33 -5.74
C LYS A 167 12.14 10.83 -5.47
N ALA A 168 11.94 10.44 -4.21
CA ALA A 168 11.80 9.05 -3.81
C ALA A 168 10.49 8.44 -4.34
N SER A 169 10.51 7.15 -4.65
CA SER A 169 9.36 6.47 -5.21
C SER A 169 8.24 6.33 -4.18
N ARG A 170 7.01 6.58 -4.65
CA ARG A 170 5.77 6.32 -3.92
C ARG A 170 5.48 4.82 -4.01
N LEU A 171 5.42 4.15 -2.87
CA LEU A 171 5.33 2.69 -2.81
C LEU A 171 4.11 2.27 -1.98
N ALA A 172 3.59 1.09 -2.32
CA ALA A 172 2.59 0.37 -1.57
C ALA A 172 3.09 -1.06 -1.35
N ILE A 173 2.57 -1.73 -0.33
CA ILE A 173 3.01 -3.08 0.02
C ILE A 173 1.84 -3.95 0.48
N THR A 174 1.77 -5.16 -0.06
CA THR A 174 0.73 -6.13 0.28
C THR A 174 1.36 -7.41 0.80
N ARG A 175 0.86 -7.92 1.93
CA ARG A 175 1.29 -9.22 2.47
C ARG A 175 0.56 -10.35 1.74
N TRP A 176 1.32 -11.36 1.34
CA TRP A 176 0.82 -12.60 0.74
C TRP A 176 0.60 -13.69 1.78
N ALA A 177 -0.15 -14.71 1.39
CA ALA A 177 -0.53 -15.83 2.27
C ALA A 177 0.68 -16.66 2.75
N ASP A 178 1.76 -16.71 1.97
CA ASP A 178 3.01 -17.40 2.30
C ASP A 178 3.96 -16.55 3.19
N GLY A 179 3.50 -15.38 3.63
CA GLY A 179 4.28 -14.45 4.46
C GLY A 179 5.24 -13.56 3.68
N LYS A 180 5.34 -13.71 2.35
CA LYS A 180 6.03 -12.73 1.51
C LYS A 180 5.23 -11.43 1.44
N TYR A 181 5.90 -10.40 0.96
CA TYR A 181 5.31 -9.14 0.61
C TYR A 181 5.53 -8.84 -0.87
N CYS A 182 4.54 -8.20 -1.45
CA CYS A 182 4.59 -7.62 -2.77
C CYS A 182 4.80 -6.12 -2.63
N LEU A 183 5.99 -5.64 -2.98
CA LEU A 183 6.28 -4.21 -3.06
C LEU A 183 5.94 -3.70 -4.47
N SER A 184 5.18 -2.61 -4.55
CA SER A 184 4.76 -2.03 -5.82
C SER A 184 4.90 -0.52 -5.80
N GLN A 185 5.11 0.08 -6.97
CA GLN A 185 4.95 1.53 -7.13
C GLN A 185 3.48 1.92 -7.12
N VAL A 186 3.19 3.07 -6.53
CA VAL A 186 1.86 3.69 -6.59
C VAL A 186 1.77 4.47 -7.90
N PHE A 187 0.94 3.98 -8.81
CA PHE A 187 0.54 4.70 -10.01
C PHE A 187 -0.88 5.24 -9.84
N ASP A 188 -1.18 6.38 -10.46
CA ASP A 188 -2.51 7.00 -10.38
C ASP A 188 -3.59 6.20 -11.18
N ALA A 189 -3.18 5.17 -11.94
CA ALA A 189 -4.07 4.25 -12.65
C ALA A 189 -3.73 2.80 -12.31
N PHE A 190 -4.74 1.92 -12.24
CA PHE A 190 -4.59 0.47 -11.97
C PHE A 190 -3.78 -0.31 -13.03
N ALA A 191 -3.26 0.35 -14.07
CA ALA A 191 -2.46 -0.30 -15.10
C ALA A 191 -1.04 -0.61 -14.59
N ASN A 192 -0.57 -1.84 -14.83
CA ASN A 192 0.81 -2.29 -14.58
C ASN A 192 1.26 -2.26 -13.11
N GLN A 193 0.48 -2.86 -12.20
CA GLN A 193 0.90 -3.14 -10.82
C GLN A 193 2.03 -4.19 -10.81
N GLN A 194 3.25 -3.77 -11.10
CA GLN A 194 4.43 -4.61 -10.97
C GLN A 194 4.66 -4.96 -9.51
N CYS A 195 4.86 -6.25 -9.27
CA CYS A 195 5.11 -6.79 -7.94
C CYS A 195 6.58 -7.18 -7.82
N PHE A 196 7.29 -6.58 -6.87
CA PHE A 196 8.59 -7.05 -6.43
C PHE A 196 8.42 -7.92 -5.18
N PRO A 197 8.47 -9.26 -5.31
CA PRO A 197 8.25 -10.17 -4.19
C PRO A 197 9.48 -10.21 -3.27
N MET A 198 9.26 -10.07 -1.96
CA MET A 198 10.32 -10.10 -0.96
C MET A 198 9.80 -10.56 0.40
N TRP A 199 10.68 -11.10 1.24
CA TRP A 199 10.41 -11.20 2.68
C TRP A 199 10.91 -9.93 3.38
N VAL A 200 10.17 -9.49 4.38
CA VAL A 200 10.52 -8.32 5.19
C VAL A 200 10.78 -8.80 6.62
N VAL A 201 12.00 -8.59 7.10
CA VAL A 201 12.43 -8.99 8.44
C VAL A 201 12.62 -7.73 9.29
N GLU A 202 11.83 -7.56 10.35
CA GLU A 202 12.03 -6.45 11.29
C GLU A 202 13.35 -6.63 12.05
N VAL A 203 14.14 -5.56 12.09
CA VAL A 203 15.43 -5.52 12.77
C VAL A 203 15.58 -4.20 13.54
N PRO A 204 16.37 -4.17 14.63
CA PRO A 204 16.77 -2.92 15.24
C PRO A 204 17.41 -1.97 14.23
N CYS A 205 17.09 -0.67 14.31
CA CYS A 205 17.70 0.32 13.41
C CYS A 205 19.20 0.50 13.65
N ASP A 206 19.61 0.61 14.92
CA ASP A 206 21.03 0.67 15.30
C ASP A 206 21.66 -0.71 15.12
N ILE A 207 22.75 -0.79 14.37
CA ILE A 207 23.52 -2.03 14.17
C ILE A 207 24.23 -2.50 15.45
N ARG A 208 24.44 -1.60 16.41
CA ARG A 208 25.03 -1.93 17.72
C ARG A 208 23.99 -2.39 18.74
N ALA A 209 22.71 -2.39 18.37
CA ALA A 209 21.67 -2.90 19.24
C ALA A 209 21.91 -4.39 19.50
N PRO A 210 21.94 -4.83 20.78
CA PRO A 210 22.29 -6.21 21.14
C PRO A 210 21.32 -7.23 20.56
N GLU A 211 20.08 -6.83 20.28
CA GLU A 211 19.05 -7.67 19.67
C GLU A 211 19.43 -8.11 18.24
N ASN A 212 20.35 -7.42 17.57
CA ASN A 212 20.85 -7.88 16.28
C ASN A 212 21.59 -9.24 16.39
N ASN A 213 22.17 -9.58 17.54
CA ASN A 213 22.85 -10.87 17.73
C ASN A 213 21.87 -12.05 17.69
N CYS A 214 20.61 -11.81 18.03
CA CYS A 214 19.57 -12.83 18.07
C CYS A 214 19.08 -13.21 16.65
N LEU A 215 19.24 -12.31 15.67
CA LEU A 215 18.75 -12.51 14.30
C LEU A 215 19.55 -13.57 13.52
N TRP A 216 20.81 -13.83 13.91
CA TRP A 216 21.75 -14.66 13.15
C TRP A 216 21.93 -16.07 13.71
N SER A 217 21.22 -16.41 14.78
CA SER A 217 21.24 -17.78 15.33
C SER A 217 20.01 -18.55 14.84
N GLU A 218 20.20 -19.80 14.39
CA GLU A 218 19.09 -20.70 14.01
C GLU A 218 18.12 -21.02 15.17
N SER A 219 18.37 -20.48 16.37
CA SER A 219 17.69 -20.82 17.62
C SER A 219 16.79 -19.72 18.19
N CYS A 220 16.62 -18.56 17.55
CA CYS A 220 15.70 -17.54 18.07
C CYS A 220 14.26 -17.78 17.59
N SER A 221 13.51 -18.54 18.39
CA SER A 221 12.04 -18.52 18.36
C SER A 221 11.55 -17.21 18.97
N CYS A 222 10.97 -16.34 18.15
CA CYS A 222 10.14 -15.22 18.60
C CYS A 222 8.66 -15.58 18.42
#